data_AF-A0A435XIZ4-F1
#
_entry.id   AF-A0A435XIZ4-F1
#
_cell.length_a   1.000
_cell.length_b   1.000
_cell.length_c   1.000
_cell.angle_alpha   90.00
_cell.angle_beta   90.00
_cell.angle_gamma   90.00
#
_symmetry.space_group_name_H-M   'P 1'
#
loop_
_entity.id
_entity.type
_entity.pdbx_description
1 polymer ?
#
loop_
_entity_poly.entity_id
_entity_poly.type
_entity_poly.pdbx_seq_one_letter_code
_entity_poly.pdbx_strand_id
1 'polypeptide(L)'
;MVDDAARDSRRERRRGRTGEAGSESSRRPNYHSLKNPFLPQPIFSDDQVASIHDTALRVLEELGIKVLLPQAREHFARAGALVDPDTD
;
A
#
# COMPACT_ATOMS: atom_id res chain seq x y z
N MET A 1 -50.61 1.58 -45.57
CA MET A 1 -49.44 2.45 -45.33
C MET A 1 -49.32 2.84 -43.84
N VAL A 2 -49.47 1.88 -42.91
CA VAL A 2 -49.34 2.15 -41.46
C VAL A 2 -48.58 0.98 -40.80
N ASP A 3 -47.40 0.66 -41.31
CA ASP A 3 -46.58 -0.43 -40.76
C ASP A 3 -45.08 -0.11 -40.67
N ASP A 4 -44.63 1.02 -41.23
CA ASP A 4 -43.22 1.44 -41.19
C ASP A 4 -42.88 2.26 -39.93
N ALA A 5 -43.76 3.18 -39.52
CA ALA A 5 -43.55 4.05 -38.34
C ALA A 5 -43.48 3.27 -37.01
N ALA A 6 -44.14 2.11 -36.93
CA ALA A 6 -44.13 1.24 -35.76
C ALA A 6 -42.87 0.35 -35.65
N ARG A 7 -42.13 0.18 -36.75
CA ARG A 7 -40.86 -0.56 -36.80
C ARG A 7 -39.67 0.35 -36.49
N ASP A 8 -39.74 1.60 -36.92
CA ASP A 8 -38.69 2.59 -36.69
C ASP A 8 -38.60 3.01 -35.21
N SER A 9 -39.74 3.32 -34.59
CA SER A 9 -39.84 3.62 -33.15
C SER A 9 -39.45 2.46 -32.22
N ARG A 10 -39.53 1.21 -32.71
CA ARG A 10 -39.13 0.01 -31.97
C ARG A 10 -37.62 -0.28 -32.11
N ARG A 11 -36.99 0.15 -33.21
CA ARG A 11 -35.53 0.11 -33.42
C ARG A 11 -34.83 1.23 -32.65
N GLU A 12 -35.41 2.43 -32.63
CA GLU A 12 -34.93 3.58 -31.84
C GLU A 12 -34.83 3.24 -30.34
N ARG A 13 -35.90 2.66 -29.78
CA ARG A 13 -35.95 2.27 -28.35
C ARG A 13 -35.03 1.11 -27.98
N ARG A 14 -34.57 0.31 -28.95
CA ARG A 14 -33.58 -0.75 -28.72
C ARG A 14 -32.13 -0.23 -28.76
N ARG A 15 -31.85 0.89 -29.42
CA ARG A 15 -30.52 1.54 -29.42
C ARG A 15 -30.20 2.28 -28.13
N GLY A 16 -31.20 2.67 -27.34
CA GLY A 16 -31.00 3.25 -26.00
C GLY A 16 -30.56 2.27 -24.91
N ARG A 17 -30.51 0.95 -25.20
CA ARG A 17 -30.07 -0.10 -24.25
C ARG A 17 -28.90 -0.92 -24.81
N THR A 18 -28.08 -0.30 -25.66
CA THR A 18 -26.78 -0.85 -26.09
C THR A 18 -25.76 0.28 -26.11
N GLY A 19 -25.80 1.13 -25.07
CA GLY A 19 -24.86 2.24 -24.85
C GLY A 19 -23.95 2.03 -23.63
N GLU A 20 -23.96 0.85 -23.01
CA GLU A 20 -23.13 0.56 -21.83
C GLU A 20 -22.66 -0.91 -21.76
N ALA A 21 -22.67 -1.62 -22.89
CA ALA A 21 -22.01 -2.92 -23.02
C ALA A 21 -20.58 -2.76 -23.59
N GLY A 22 -19.93 -1.63 -23.28
CA GLY A 22 -18.67 -1.23 -23.91
C GLY A 22 -18.03 0.05 -23.40
N SER A 23 -18.47 0.63 -22.27
CA SER A 23 -17.52 1.44 -21.52
C SER A 23 -16.64 0.44 -20.78
N GLU A 24 -15.44 0.15 -21.33
CA GLU A 24 -14.31 -0.16 -20.45
C GLU A 24 -14.45 0.77 -19.25
N SER A 25 -14.47 0.21 -18.03
CA SER A 25 -14.45 1.01 -16.82
C SER A 25 -13.48 2.16 -17.03
N SER A 26 -13.98 3.39 -17.11
CA SER A 26 -13.15 4.59 -17.29
C SER A 26 -12.12 4.73 -16.17
N ARG A 27 -12.34 3.98 -15.09
CA ARG A 27 -11.35 3.71 -14.07
C ARG A 27 -10.37 2.66 -14.60
N ARG A 28 -9.18 3.14 -14.96
CA ARG A 28 -7.93 2.36 -14.99
C ARG A 28 -7.12 2.66 -13.71
N PRO A 29 -7.61 2.32 -12.51
CA PRO A 29 -6.86 2.57 -11.29
C PRO A 29 -5.57 1.75 -11.32
N ASN A 30 -4.45 2.42 -11.12
CA ASN A 30 -3.16 1.76 -10.99
C ASN A 30 -3.07 1.17 -9.57
N TYR A 31 -3.56 -0.06 -9.40
CA TYR A 31 -3.58 -0.77 -8.12
C TYR A 31 -2.19 -1.02 -7.53
N HIS A 32 -1.12 -0.95 -8.34
CA HIS A 32 0.25 -1.06 -7.86
C HIS A 32 0.76 0.22 -7.17
N SER A 33 0.09 1.36 -7.35
CA SER A 33 0.53 2.65 -6.84
C SER A 33 -0.61 3.46 -6.21
N LEU A 34 -1.50 2.77 -5.49
CA LEU A 34 -2.52 3.45 -4.69
C LEU A 34 -1.85 4.31 -3.62
N LYS A 35 -2.09 5.61 -3.68
CA LYS A 35 -1.69 6.57 -2.64
C LYS A 35 -2.88 6.81 -1.73
N ASN A 36 -2.67 6.67 -0.42
CA ASN A 36 -3.69 7.02 0.57
C ASN A 36 -3.82 8.56 0.61
N PRO A 37 -4.99 9.15 0.29
CA PRO A 37 -5.19 10.60 0.29
C PRO A 37 -5.51 11.15 1.68
N PHE A 38 -5.77 10.30 2.67
CA PHE A 38 -6.14 10.72 4.02
C PHE A 38 -4.92 10.97 4.89
N LEU A 39 -5.06 11.95 5.79
CA LEU A 39 -4.07 12.16 6.85
C LEU A 39 -4.02 10.90 7.73
N PRO A 40 -2.82 10.44 8.13
CA PRO A 40 -2.68 9.38 9.12
C PRO A 40 -3.45 9.78 10.39
N GLN A 41 -4.31 8.90 10.88
CA GLN A 41 -5.00 9.14 12.14
C GLN A 41 -4.06 8.75 13.29
N PRO A 42 -3.64 9.69 14.16
CA PRO A 42 -2.75 9.37 15.26
C PRO A 42 -3.49 8.53 16.31
N ILE A 43 -2.96 7.35 16.61
CA ILE A 43 -3.44 6.48 17.71
C ILE A 43 -2.74 6.84 19.02
N PHE A 44 -1.48 7.28 18.93
CA PHE A 44 -0.65 7.70 20.04
C PHE A 44 -0.36 9.20 19.94
N SER A 45 -0.19 9.85 21.09
CA SER A 45 0.36 11.21 21.16
C SER A 45 1.85 11.23 20.76
N ASP A 46 2.36 12.40 20.38
CA ASP A 46 3.77 12.56 19.98
C ASP A 46 4.74 12.12 21.10
N ASP A 47 4.43 12.46 22.35
CA ASP A 47 5.22 12.06 23.52
C ASP A 47 5.25 10.54 23.72
N GLN A 48 4.13 9.85 23.44
CA GLN A 48 4.09 8.39 23.50
C GLN A 48 4.92 7.75 22.39
N VAL A 49 4.92 8.34 21.20
CA VAL A 49 5.78 7.88 20.10
C VAL A 49 7.25 8.05 20.45
N ALA A 50 7.62 9.19 21.03
CA ALA A 50 8.98 9.43 21.52
C ALA A 50 9.38 8.41 22.61
N SER A 51 8.50 8.14 23.57
CA SER A 51 8.74 7.15 24.62
C SER A 51 8.95 5.73 24.06
N ILE A 52 8.16 5.31 23.05
CA ILE A 52 8.34 4.03 22.37
C ILE A 52 9.69 4.01 21.64
N HIS A 53 10.06 5.11 20.98
CA HIS A 53 11.33 5.23 20.27
C HIS A 53 12.53 5.08 21.21
N ASP A 54 12.55 5.84 22.31
CA ASP A 54 13.63 5.79 23.30
C ASP A 54 13.77 4.40 23.92
N THR A 55 12.63 3.76 24.20
CA THR A 55 12.62 2.39 24.72
C THR A 55 13.17 1.39 23.69
N ALA A 56 12.82 1.54 22.41
CA ALA A 56 13.32 0.68 21.35
C ALA A 56 14.85 0.85 21.17
N LEU A 57 15.37 2.08 21.25
CA LEU A 57 16.80 2.33 21.20
C LEU A 57 17.53 1.68 22.39
N ARG A 58 16.98 1.82 23.60
CA ARG A 58 17.54 1.18 24.79
C ARG A 58 17.57 -0.35 24.65
N VAL A 59 16.50 -0.95 24.10
CA VAL A 59 16.48 -2.39 23.82
C VAL A 59 17.59 -2.79 22.83
N LEU A 60 17.79 -2.02 21.76
CA LEU A 60 18.84 -2.30 20.79
C LEU A 60 20.26 -2.12 21.37
N GLU A 61 20.44 -1.17 22.29
CA GLU A 61 21.72 -0.89 22.95
C GLU A 61 22.05 -1.93 24.03
N GLU A 62 21.10 -2.23 24.93
CA GLU A 62 21.33 -3.06 26.10
C GLU A 62 21.19 -4.55 25.81
N LEU A 63 20.21 -4.94 25.00
CA LEU A 63 19.92 -6.36 24.69
C LEU A 63 20.49 -6.77 23.33
N GLY A 64 20.47 -5.87 22.35
CA GLY A 64 20.91 -6.15 20.98
C GLY A 64 19.94 -7.02 20.19
N ILE A 65 20.39 -7.45 19.00
CA ILE A 65 19.64 -8.33 18.10
C ILE A 65 20.56 -9.39 17.50
N LYS A 66 20.04 -10.61 17.29
CA LYS A 66 20.79 -11.69 16.64
C LYS A 66 20.74 -11.53 15.11
N VAL A 67 21.89 -11.26 14.50
CA VAL A 67 22.04 -11.16 13.04
C VAL A 67 22.68 -12.45 12.51
N LEU A 68 21.87 -13.26 11.82
CA LEU A 68 22.30 -14.59 11.39
C LEU A 68 23.30 -14.56 10.23
N LEU A 69 23.18 -13.60 9.32
CA LEU A 69 24.04 -13.50 8.15
C LEU A 69 25.44 -12.95 8.52
N PRO A 70 26.54 -13.69 8.29
CA PRO A 70 27.88 -13.22 8.64
C PRO A 70 28.28 -11.90 7.97
N GLN A 71 27.98 -11.75 6.68
CA GLN A 71 28.28 -10.51 5.95
C GLN A 71 27.58 -9.28 6.56
N ALA A 72 26.34 -9.45 7.07
CA ALA A 72 25.63 -8.35 7.71
C ALA A 72 26.32 -7.92 9.01
N ARG A 73 26.88 -8.87 9.78
CA ARG A 73 27.67 -8.58 10.99
C ARG A 73 28.86 -7.68 10.67
N GLU A 74 29.58 -7.92 9.57
CA GLU A 74 30.69 -7.06 9.13
C GLU A 74 30.25 -5.64 8.77
N HIS A 75 29.07 -5.50 8.14
CA HIS A 75 28.52 -4.18 7.84
C HIS A 75 28.20 -3.39 9.12
N PHE A 76 27.62 -4.04 10.12
CA PHE A 76 27.33 -3.42 11.41
C PHE A 76 28.62 -3.02 12.16
N ALA A 77 29.62 -3.91 12.22
CA ALA A 77 30.91 -3.61 12.84
C ALA A 77 31.61 -2.41 12.20
N ARG A 78 31.61 -2.32 10.86
CA ARG A 78 32.17 -1.18 10.11
C ARG A 78 31.39 0.12 10.33
N ALA A 79 30.08 0.02 10.58
CA ALA A 79 29.26 1.17 10.97
C ALA A 79 29.47 1.59 12.44
N GLY A 80 30.29 0.87 13.21
CA GLY A 80 30.63 1.18 14.59
C GLY A 80 29.78 0.46 15.64
N ALA A 81 28.94 -0.50 15.23
CA ALA A 81 28.19 -1.31 16.18
C ALA A 81 29.10 -2.35 16.87
N LEU A 82 28.79 -2.66 18.13
CA LEU A 82 29.42 -3.76 18.86
C LEU A 82 28.86 -5.09 18.33
N VAL A 83 29.74 -6.00 17.93
CA VAL A 83 29.37 -7.32 17.39
C VAL A 83 30.10 -8.39 18.19
N ASP A 84 29.35 -9.31 18.77
CA ASP A 84 29.88 -10.50 19.45
C ASP A 84 30.07 -11.64 18.42
N PRO A 85 31.32 -12.10 18.18
CA PRO A 85 31.60 -13.18 17.24
C PRO A 85 31.31 -14.57 17.82
N ASP A 86 31.17 -14.72 19.13
CA ASP A 86 31.10 -16.01 19.83
C ASP A 86 29.66 -16.53 19.99
N THR A 87 28.67 -15.75 19.55
CA THR A 87 27.24 -16.13 19.59
C THR A 87 26.81 -16.81 18.28
N ASP A 88 27.38 -17.98 17.97
CA ASP A 88 26.84 -18.86 16.92
C ASP A 88 25.74 -19.78 17.48
#